data_AF-A0AAD4HIG2-F1
#
_entry.id   AF-A0AAD4HIG2-F1
#
_cell.length_a   1.000
_cell.length_b   1.000
_cell.length_c   1.000
_cell.angle_alpha   90.00
_cell.angle_beta   90.00
_cell.angle_gamma   90.00
#
_symmetry.space_group_name_H-M   'P 1'
#
loop_
_entity.id
_entity.type
_entity.pdbx_description
1 polymer ?
#
loop_
_entity_poly.entity_id
_entity_poly.type
_entity_poly.pdbx_seq_one_letter_code
_entity_poly.pdbx_strand_id
1 'polypeptide(L)'
;MSESPDATDSVEDLHDDGQLTIRIPNPKMFMARQSQWKGRRGKPRCDRCRVNNLKCDRVLPTCNHCSYANGKDCEYTPLPTPAHRGIPRCDRCRLRNMKCDRNLPVCNHCAEEESATECNYTPKKRHKVPSDHGVTRDRQMAPYGAKTASFLVSDVPSPEEHTAFAHNDPNESRDSHSFYGQNVASSSSRSCGASDSSTSHARGGSQEGEPSLHSHFGRFTPDYHSQGRPSASSSGPQNNIPRTQPDNSISFISHSFPSDQGTVVTKSLVESWVHPSFAPLPDAVSHRIGSVNSAEMPSRESFEDILARFLHDLPQDLRETAAFAPNIYAATSHALSKGSLEGLSDRLRMWLTIHHVRLGSEKYHLLLIPRDSFFHLEAAEEEELRKDYIGHIDNHGTTSSKVDAVDHDFGGFEWTRAFERIPVQSQIYDILVYAHRAHGSSSSMLFETRRMGMATITWPMVEIFIRLCPLCNLRSKSAHSVKLEPAYPP
;
A
#
# COMPACT_ATOMS: atom_id res chain seq x y z
N MET A 1 -17.14 -35.31 -52.63
CA MET A 1 -18.40 -36.01 -52.33
C MET A 1 -18.47 -36.12 -50.83
N SER A 2 -19.07 -35.12 -50.19
CA SER A 2 -20.50 -35.04 -49.85
C SER A 2 -20.76 -35.79 -48.54
N GLU A 3 -20.94 -35.03 -47.45
CA GLU A 3 -22.09 -35.10 -46.53
C GLU A 3 -21.73 -34.50 -45.15
N SER A 4 -22.35 -33.36 -44.85
CA SER A 4 -22.72 -32.99 -43.46
C SER A 4 -24.02 -33.70 -43.10
N PRO A 5 -24.36 -33.83 -41.80
CA PRO A 5 -25.35 -32.88 -41.28
C PRO A 5 -25.15 -32.43 -39.83
N ASP A 6 -25.90 -31.36 -39.52
CA ASP A 6 -26.15 -30.69 -38.24
C ASP A 6 -26.48 -31.59 -37.05
N ALA A 7 -26.04 -31.15 -35.86
CA ALA A 7 -26.88 -31.14 -34.65
C ALA A 7 -26.27 -30.18 -33.61
N THR A 8 -26.87 -29.00 -33.51
CA THR A 8 -26.76 -28.13 -32.35
C THR A 8 -27.50 -28.78 -31.18
N ASP A 9 -26.80 -29.08 -30.08
CA ASP A 9 -27.45 -29.35 -28.81
C ASP A 9 -26.92 -28.39 -27.74
N SER A 10 -27.81 -27.49 -27.33
CA SER A 10 -27.63 -26.48 -26.32
C SER A 10 -27.95 -27.09 -24.97
N VAL A 11 -26.92 -27.52 -24.24
CA VAL A 11 -27.05 -27.91 -22.83
C VAL A 11 -27.16 -26.64 -21.99
N GLU A 12 -28.31 -26.49 -21.33
CA GLU A 12 -28.61 -25.47 -20.34
C GLU A 12 -27.67 -25.60 -19.13
N ASP A 13 -26.68 -24.71 -19.02
CA ASP A 13 -25.97 -24.46 -17.77
C ASP A 13 -26.90 -23.71 -16.81
N LEU A 14 -27.57 -24.47 -15.93
CA LEU A 14 -28.31 -23.97 -14.75
C LEU A 14 -27.36 -23.52 -13.63
N HIS A 15 -26.39 -22.67 -13.96
CA HIS A 15 -25.70 -21.85 -12.96
C HIS A 15 -25.90 -20.38 -13.34
N ASP A 16 -27.03 -19.83 -12.86
CA ASP A 16 -27.37 -18.41 -12.93
C ASP A 16 -26.34 -17.60 -12.12
N ASP A 17 -25.19 -17.35 -12.74
CA ASP A 17 -24.30 -16.28 -12.36
C ASP A 17 -25.09 -14.99 -12.49
N GLY A 18 -25.62 -14.48 -11.36
CA GLY A 18 -26.39 -13.24 -11.22
C GLY A 18 -25.68 -11.99 -11.74
N GLN A 19 -25.44 -11.98 -13.05
CA GLN A 19 -24.75 -11.02 -13.87
C GLN A 19 -25.86 -10.29 -14.63
N LEU A 20 -26.16 -9.06 -14.21
CA LEU A 20 -27.21 -8.23 -14.80
C LEU A 20 -26.99 -8.08 -16.32
N THR A 21 -27.70 -8.88 -17.12
CA THR A 21 -27.78 -8.72 -18.57
C THR A 21 -28.94 -7.81 -18.92
N ILE A 22 -28.64 -6.60 -19.40
CA ILE A 22 -29.67 -5.66 -19.84
C ILE A 22 -29.80 -5.76 -21.36
N ARG A 23 -30.98 -6.14 -21.85
CA ARG A 23 -31.32 -6.20 -23.27
C ARG A 23 -31.78 -4.82 -23.73
N ILE A 24 -31.07 -4.22 -24.69
CA ILE A 24 -31.47 -2.95 -25.30
C ILE A 24 -32.22 -3.29 -26.59
N PRO A 25 -33.52 -2.96 -26.72
CA PRO A 25 -34.26 -3.15 -27.96
C PRO A 25 -33.62 -2.28 -29.06
N ASN A 26 -33.29 -2.88 -30.20
CA ASN A 26 -32.82 -2.16 -31.38
C ASN A 26 -34.01 -2.01 -32.35
N PRO A 27 -34.63 -0.82 -32.48
CA PRO A 27 -35.88 -0.68 -33.23
C PRO A 27 -35.72 -0.77 -34.76
N LYS A 28 -34.49 -0.81 -35.32
CA LYS A 28 -34.28 -0.70 -36.78
C LYS A 28 -33.64 -1.89 -37.49
N MET A 29 -33.51 -3.06 -36.84
CA MET A 29 -32.90 -4.23 -37.49
C MET A 29 -33.64 -5.51 -37.09
N PHE A 30 -34.61 -5.94 -37.90
CA PHE A 30 -35.43 -7.13 -37.64
C PHE A 30 -34.65 -8.47 -37.71
N MET A 31 -33.33 -8.46 -37.98
CA MET A 31 -32.52 -9.69 -38.12
C MET A 31 -31.08 -9.60 -37.53
N ALA A 32 -30.71 -8.56 -36.76
CA ALA A 32 -29.36 -8.47 -36.17
C ALA A 32 -29.33 -8.82 -34.67
N ARG A 33 -28.31 -9.59 -34.25
CA ARG A 33 -28.05 -9.98 -32.85
C ARG A 33 -28.23 -8.80 -31.90
N GLN A 34 -29.18 -8.91 -30.95
CA GLN A 34 -29.34 -7.96 -29.86
C GLN A 34 -28.01 -7.79 -29.14
N SER A 35 -27.50 -6.55 -29.03
CA SER A 35 -26.26 -6.29 -28.29
C SER A 35 -26.54 -6.50 -26.80
N GLN A 36 -26.23 -7.70 -26.30
CA GLN A 36 -26.34 -8.02 -24.89
C GLN A 36 -25.18 -7.35 -24.15
N TRP A 37 -25.46 -6.27 -23.42
CA TRP A 37 -24.45 -5.60 -22.63
C TRP A 37 -24.24 -6.38 -21.32
N LYS A 38 -23.21 -7.23 -21.29
CA LYS A 38 -22.74 -7.91 -20.07
C LYS A 38 -21.81 -6.99 -19.29
N GLY A 39 -22.29 -6.43 -18.17
CA GLY A 39 -21.47 -5.64 -17.27
C GLY A 39 -20.54 -6.51 -16.42
N ARG A 40 -19.22 -6.35 -16.56
CA ARG A 40 -18.20 -6.99 -15.69
C ARG A 40 -18.10 -6.28 -14.33
N ARG A 41 -19.20 -6.12 -13.60
CA ARG A 41 -19.12 -5.72 -12.18
C ARG A 41 -19.53 -6.93 -11.36
N GLY A 42 -18.61 -7.42 -10.51
CA GLY A 42 -18.90 -8.48 -9.55
C GLY A 42 -20.11 -8.14 -8.68
N LYS A 43 -20.67 -9.16 -8.02
CA LYS A 43 -21.87 -9.10 -7.17
C LYS A 43 -21.93 -7.81 -6.32
N PRO A 44 -23.10 -7.16 -6.14
CA PRO A 44 -23.21 -5.95 -5.34
C PRO A 44 -22.73 -6.17 -3.89
N ARG A 45 -22.33 -5.10 -3.19
CA ARG A 45 -22.12 -5.14 -1.73
C ARG A 45 -23.48 -5.41 -1.07
N CYS A 46 -23.52 -6.13 0.06
CA CYS A 46 -24.75 -6.29 0.84
C CYS A 46 -25.27 -4.94 1.34
N ASP A 47 -26.56 -4.86 1.67
CA ASP A 47 -27.23 -3.60 1.98
C ASP A 47 -26.59 -2.87 3.17
N ARG A 48 -26.18 -3.60 4.21
CA ARG A 48 -25.56 -3.03 5.41
C ARG A 48 -24.17 -2.43 5.12
N CYS A 49 -23.33 -3.14 4.38
CA CYS A 49 -22.06 -2.59 3.94
C CYS A 49 -22.24 -1.45 2.92
N ARG A 50 -23.32 -1.48 2.14
CA ARG A 50 -23.63 -0.44 1.16
C ARG A 50 -24.03 0.87 1.84
N VAL A 51 -24.96 0.84 2.78
CA VAL A 51 -25.47 2.01 3.52
C VAL A 51 -24.36 2.68 4.33
N ASN A 52 -23.50 1.89 4.97
CA ASN A 52 -22.40 2.40 5.79
C ASN A 52 -21.10 2.63 4.99
N ASN A 53 -21.14 2.48 3.66
CA ASN A 53 -20.01 2.58 2.75
C ASN A 53 -18.78 1.72 3.12
N LEU A 54 -19.01 0.56 3.75
CA LEU A 54 -17.99 -0.38 4.19
C LEU A 54 -17.52 -1.30 3.04
N LYS A 55 -16.34 -1.91 3.21
CA LYS A 55 -15.88 -2.98 2.31
C LYS A 55 -16.70 -4.25 2.59
N CYS A 56 -17.17 -4.90 1.52
CA CYS A 56 -17.93 -6.15 1.59
C CYS A 56 -17.19 -7.20 0.77
N ASP A 57 -16.82 -8.31 1.40
CA ASP A 57 -16.18 -9.46 0.77
C ASP A 57 -17.18 -10.42 0.09
N ARG A 58 -18.48 -10.18 0.27
CA ARG A 58 -19.60 -10.81 -0.46
C ARG A 58 -19.71 -12.32 -0.28
N VAL A 59 -19.12 -12.85 0.79
CA VAL A 59 -19.33 -14.24 1.21
C VAL A 59 -20.77 -14.39 1.68
N LEU A 60 -21.45 -15.44 1.22
CA LEU A 60 -22.78 -15.83 1.67
C LEU A 60 -22.65 -16.91 2.76
N PRO A 61 -23.55 -16.96 3.76
CA PRO A 61 -24.72 -16.10 3.97
C PRO A 61 -24.39 -14.73 4.60
N THR A 62 -23.22 -14.59 5.22
CA THR A 62 -22.75 -13.36 5.88
C THR A 62 -21.34 -12.96 5.43
N CYS A 63 -21.19 -11.71 5.00
CA CYS A 63 -19.88 -11.12 4.71
C CYS A 63 -19.09 -10.92 6.01
N ASN A 64 -17.75 -10.94 5.98
CA ASN A 64 -16.91 -10.82 7.19
C ASN A 64 -17.21 -9.55 7.98
N HIS A 65 -17.55 -8.47 7.29
CA HIS A 65 -17.83 -7.22 7.98
C HIS A 65 -19.17 -7.23 8.74
N CYS A 66 -20.15 -8.00 8.25
CA CYS A 66 -21.44 -8.18 8.92
C CYS A 66 -21.40 -9.26 10.00
N SER A 67 -20.51 -10.26 9.89
CA SER A 67 -20.33 -11.28 10.92
C SER A 67 -19.84 -10.66 12.23
N TYR A 68 -18.84 -9.78 12.18
CA TYR A 68 -18.33 -9.08 13.37
C TYR A 68 -19.33 -8.07 13.96
N ALA A 69 -20.14 -7.43 13.13
CA ALA A 69 -20.92 -6.26 13.54
C ALA A 69 -22.36 -6.57 13.98
N ASN A 70 -22.81 -7.83 14.08
CA ASN A 70 -24.04 -8.32 14.77
C ASN A 70 -24.47 -9.74 14.31
N GLY A 71 -23.69 -10.47 13.51
CA GLY A 71 -24.02 -11.85 13.09
C GLY A 71 -25.30 -12.01 12.26
N LYS A 72 -25.84 -10.94 11.67
CA LYS A 72 -27.03 -11.00 10.81
C LYS A 72 -26.65 -11.37 9.37
N ASP A 73 -27.48 -12.19 8.75
CA ASP A 73 -27.40 -12.55 7.32
C ASP A 73 -27.33 -11.32 6.43
N CYS A 74 -26.51 -11.40 5.39
CA CYS A 74 -26.35 -10.31 4.43
C CYS A 74 -27.54 -10.28 3.46
N GLU A 75 -28.37 -9.26 3.58
CA GLU A 75 -29.38 -8.95 2.58
C GLU A 75 -28.77 -8.21 1.37
N TYR A 76 -29.23 -8.59 0.18
CA TYR A 76 -28.83 -7.99 -1.08
C TYR A 76 -30.06 -7.50 -1.82
N THR A 77 -30.57 -6.35 -1.41
CA THR A 77 -31.63 -5.67 -2.17
C THR A 77 -31.06 -5.31 -3.54
N PRO A 78 -31.58 -5.89 -4.64
CA PRO A 78 -31.13 -5.56 -5.98
C PRO A 78 -31.32 -4.06 -6.16
N LEU A 79 -30.23 -3.37 -6.49
CA LEU A 79 -30.30 -1.93 -6.73
C LEU A 79 -31.33 -1.69 -7.84
N PRO A 80 -32.25 -0.73 -7.70
CA PRO A 80 -33.01 -0.23 -8.84
C PRO A 80 -31.96 0.16 -9.88
N THR A 81 -31.96 -0.54 -11.02
CA THR A 81 -30.87 -0.57 -12.01
C THR A 81 -30.19 0.79 -12.09
N PRO A 82 -29.03 1.00 -11.43
CA PRO A 82 -28.42 2.31 -11.41
C PRO A 82 -28.02 2.58 -12.84
N ALA A 83 -28.64 3.57 -13.46
CA ALA A 83 -28.51 3.87 -14.86
C ALA A 83 -27.02 3.94 -15.27
N HIS A 84 -26.58 2.81 -15.78
CA HIS A 84 -25.57 2.59 -16.78
C HIS A 84 -24.35 3.52 -16.80
N ARG A 85 -23.38 3.29 -15.90
CA ARG A 85 -21.99 3.77 -16.09
C ARG A 85 -21.29 3.20 -17.34
N GLY A 86 -21.95 2.33 -18.13
CA GLY A 86 -21.43 1.75 -19.38
C GLY A 86 -22.23 2.11 -20.63
N ILE A 87 -23.41 2.73 -20.53
CA ILE A 87 -24.19 3.13 -21.71
C ILE A 87 -23.78 4.55 -22.11
N PRO A 88 -23.50 4.78 -23.41
CA PRO A 88 -23.21 6.14 -23.89
C PRO A 88 -24.39 7.08 -23.63
N ARG A 89 -24.17 8.40 -23.63
CA ARG A 89 -25.29 9.35 -23.67
C ARG A 89 -26.14 9.07 -24.92
N CYS A 90 -27.46 9.17 -24.83
CA CYS A 90 -28.33 9.07 -26.01
C CYS A 90 -27.91 10.11 -27.06
N ASP A 91 -28.21 9.87 -28.33
CA ASP A 91 -27.76 10.68 -29.45
C ASP A 91 -28.23 12.13 -29.31
N ARG A 92 -29.44 12.37 -28.81
CA ARG A 92 -30.00 13.71 -28.55
C ARG A 92 -29.20 14.47 -27.48
N CYS A 93 -29.04 13.88 -26.28
CA CYS A 93 -28.24 14.50 -25.23
C CYS A 93 -26.77 14.64 -25.63
N ARG A 94 -26.25 13.73 -26.46
CA ARG A 94 -24.88 13.81 -26.99
C ARG A 94 -24.73 14.99 -27.96
N LEU A 95 -25.64 15.16 -28.91
CA LEU A 95 -25.64 16.26 -29.88
C LEU A 95 -25.83 17.62 -29.21
N ARG A 96 -26.72 17.71 -28.20
CA ARG A 96 -26.94 18.93 -27.43
C ARG A 96 -25.93 19.14 -26.28
N ASN A 97 -24.95 18.25 -26.15
CA ASN A 97 -23.97 18.21 -25.07
C ASN A 97 -24.55 18.29 -23.63
N MET A 98 -25.76 17.80 -23.42
CA MET A 98 -26.41 17.76 -22.11
C MET A 98 -26.00 16.52 -21.31
N LYS A 99 -26.23 16.55 -19.99
CA LYS A 99 -26.14 15.33 -19.17
C LYS A 99 -27.28 14.40 -19.57
N CYS A 100 -26.98 13.12 -19.73
CA CYS A 100 -27.97 12.08 -20.00
C CYS A 100 -28.02 11.18 -18.76
N ASP A 101 -29.20 11.01 -18.20
CA ASP A 101 -29.51 10.10 -17.11
C ASP A 101 -29.46 8.63 -17.55
N ARG A 102 -29.41 8.35 -18.86
CA ARG A 102 -29.21 7.01 -19.45
C ARG A 102 -30.27 5.99 -19.07
N ASN A 103 -31.45 6.45 -18.69
CA ASN A 103 -32.61 5.60 -18.54
C ASN A 103 -33.00 5.05 -19.91
N LEU A 104 -33.25 3.75 -19.96
CA LEU A 104 -33.77 3.04 -21.13
C LEU A 104 -35.26 2.76 -20.91
N PRO A 105 -36.09 2.77 -21.97
CA PRO A 105 -35.75 3.03 -23.37
C PRO A 105 -35.55 4.53 -23.70
N VAL A 106 -36.10 5.43 -22.88
CA VAL A 106 -36.03 6.89 -23.07
C VAL A 106 -35.44 7.53 -21.81
N CYS A 107 -34.52 8.47 -21.99
CA CYS A 107 -33.93 9.21 -20.88
C CYS A 107 -34.89 10.33 -20.40
N ASN A 108 -34.87 10.70 -19.11
CA ASN A 108 -35.81 11.65 -18.51
C ASN A 108 -35.83 12.99 -19.27
N HIS A 109 -34.67 13.51 -19.68
CA HIS A 109 -34.59 14.72 -20.49
C HIS A 109 -35.25 14.60 -21.87
N CYS A 110 -35.27 13.41 -22.45
CA CYS A 110 -35.96 13.18 -23.72
C CYS A 110 -37.45 12.84 -23.51
N ALA A 111 -37.84 12.39 -22.31
CA ALA A 111 -39.22 12.10 -21.96
C ALA A 111 -40.02 13.38 -21.68
N GLU A 112 -39.37 14.40 -21.10
CA GLU A 112 -39.99 15.70 -20.79
C GLU A 112 -40.20 16.59 -22.03
N GLU A 113 -39.55 16.29 -23.16
CA GLU A 113 -39.57 17.14 -24.34
C GLU A 113 -40.51 16.58 -25.42
N GLU A 114 -41.68 17.20 -25.59
CA GLU A 114 -42.82 16.75 -26.43
C GLU A 114 -42.52 16.71 -27.95
N SER A 115 -41.31 17.09 -28.37
CA SER A 115 -40.88 17.02 -29.76
C SER A 115 -40.42 15.60 -30.11
N ALA A 116 -41.12 14.99 -31.08
CA ALA A 116 -41.07 13.60 -31.54
C ALA A 116 -39.72 13.09 -32.13
N THR A 117 -38.57 13.52 -31.60
CA THR A 117 -37.26 12.94 -31.91
C THR A 117 -36.94 11.83 -30.92
N GLU A 118 -37.01 10.59 -31.41
CA GLU A 118 -36.79 9.35 -30.68
C GLU A 118 -35.44 9.33 -29.93
N CYS A 119 -35.48 8.96 -28.65
CA CYS A 119 -34.30 8.85 -27.78
C CYS A 119 -33.49 7.59 -28.15
N ASN A 120 -32.50 7.75 -29.04
CA ASN A 120 -31.70 6.64 -29.55
C ASN A 120 -30.32 6.56 -28.90
N TYR A 121 -29.79 5.34 -28.70
CA TYR A 121 -28.48 5.10 -28.10
C TYR A 121 -27.54 4.42 -29.11
N THR A 122 -26.80 5.21 -29.90
CA THR A 122 -25.88 4.65 -30.91
C THR A 122 -24.45 4.49 -30.36
N PRO A 123 -23.81 3.30 -30.48
CA PRO A 123 -22.42 3.09 -30.08
C PRO A 123 -21.46 4.06 -30.78
N LYS A 124 -20.54 4.67 -30.02
CA LYS A 124 -19.56 5.61 -30.58
C LYS A 124 -18.57 4.82 -31.46
N LYS A 125 -18.67 4.98 -32.79
CA LYS A 125 -17.66 4.49 -33.75
C LYS A 125 -16.31 5.09 -33.34
N ARG A 126 -15.37 4.27 -32.85
CA ARG A 126 -13.97 4.70 -32.70
C ARG A 126 -13.42 4.91 -34.11
N HIS A 127 -12.80 6.06 -34.37
CA HIS A 127 -11.97 6.23 -35.56
C HIS A 127 -10.90 5.13 -35.55
N LYS A 128 -10.94 4.23 -36.54
CA LYS A 128 -9.81 3.34 -36.82
C LYS A 128 -8.63 4.24 -37.18
N VAL A 129 -7.58 4.19 -36.38
CA VAL A 129 -6.27 4.73 -36.77
C VAL A 129 -5.81 3.90 -37.98
N PRO A 130 -5.39 4.51 -39.11
CA PRO A 130 -4.86 3.75 -40.24
C PRO A 130 -3.62 2.97 -39.81
N SER A 131 -3.70 1.63 -39.87
CA SER A 131 -2.55 0.76 -39.74
C SER A 131 -1.89 0.62 -41.10
N ASP A 132 -0.91 1.49 -41.38
CA ASP A 132 0.06 1.27 -42.45
C ASP A 132 1.14 0.31 -41.95
N HIS A 133 0.92 -0.98 -42.18
CA HIS A 133 1.97 -1.97 -42.47
C HIS A 133 1.35 -3.08 -43.30
N GLY A 134 1.00 -2.73 -44.54
CA GLY A 134 0.65 -3.66 -45.59
C GLY A 134 1.91 -4.20 -46.25
N VAL A 135 2.12 -5.49 -46.07
CA VAL A 135 3.14 -6.34 -46.69
C VAL A 135 3.02 -6.28 -48.22
N THR A 136 4.05 -5.80 -48.92
CA THR A 136 4.30 -6.12 -50.32
C THR A 136 5.59 -6.92 -50.45
N ARG A 137 5.37 -8.19 -50.76
CA ARG A 137 6.34 -9.18 -51.22
C ARG A 137 6.64 -8.85 -52.69
N ASP A 138 7.91 -8.72 -53.06
CA ASP A 138 8.66 -9.69 -53.87
C ASP A 138 9.75 -9.06 -54.77
N ARG A 139 10.84 -9.83 -54.94
CA ARG A 139 11.80 -9.86 -56.07
C ARG A 139 13.20 -9.22 -55.95
N GLN A 140 14.13 -10.11 -55.56
CA GLN A 140 15.41 -10.48 -56.22
C GLN A 140 16.77 -9.81 -55.85
N MET A 141 17.73 -10.74 -55.66
CA MET A 141 19.20 -10.70 -55.83
C MET A 141 20.09 -10.36 -54.61
N ALA A 142 20.89 -11.36 -54.21
CA ALA A 142 22.02 -11.35 -53.26
C ALA A 142 23.32 -10.82 -53.94
N PRO A 143 24.55 -10.93 -53.38
CA PRO A 143 25.03 -11.13 -52.00
C PRO A 143 26.17 -10.15 -51.57
N TYR A 144 26.73 -10.34 -50.36
CA TYR A 144 27.96 -9.78 -49.75
C TYR A 144 27.93 -8.39 -49.10
N GLY A 145 28.53 -8.31 -47.90
CA GLY A 145 29.06 -7.06 -47.36
C GLY A 145 29.00 -6.94 -45.84
N ALA A 146 30.10 -7.28 -45.17
CA ALA A 146 30.29 -7.11 -43.74
C ALA A 146 30.49 -5.63 -43.32
N LYS A 147 30.34 -5.41 -42.00
CA LYS A 147 30.99 -4.39 -41.15
C LYS A 147 30.17 -3.15 -40.71
N THR A 148 30.17 -3.04 -39.37
CA THR A 148 30.45 -1.86 -38.53
C THR A 148 29.35 -0.85 -38.20
N ALA A 149 29.29 -0.64 -36.88
CA ALA A 149 28.66 0.44 -36.13
C ALA A 149 29.35 1.81 -36.35
N SER A 150 28.75 2.84 -35.71
CA SER A 150 29.23 4.21 -35.43
C SER A 150 28.54 5.28 -36.30
N PHE A 151 27.68 6.13 -35.73
CA PHE A 151 27.91 7.40 -35.00
C PHE A 151 28.07 8.62 -35.94
N LEU A 152 27.83 9.82 -35.37
CA LEU A 152 27.77 11.19 -35.94
C LEU A 152 26.33 11.65 -36.20
N VAL A 153 25.69 12.47 -35.34
CA VAL A 153 26.01 13.86 -34.92
C VAL A 153 26.22 14.76 -36.14
N SER A 154 25.25 15.64 -36.39
CA SER A 154 25.38 16.74 -37.35
C SER A 154 25.38 18.07 -36.62
N ASP A 155 26.23 18.93 -37.14
CA ASP A 155 26.86 20.08 -36.52
C ASP A 155 26.04 21.37 -36.53
N VAL A 156 26.50 22.23 -35.64
CA VAL A 156 26.31 23.67 -35.50
C VAL A 156 26.89 24.43 -36.71
N PRO A 157 26.26 25.52 -37.18
CA PRO A 157 26.95 26.57 -37.94
C PRO A 157 27.29 27.80 -37.07
N SER A 158 28.53 28.26 -37.24
CA SER A 158 29.21 29.43 -36.70
C SER A 158 28.86 30.74 -37.48
N PRO A 159 29.08 31.95 -36.93
CA PRO A 159 28.56 33.22 -37.44
C PRO A 159 29.59 34.04 -38.25
N GLU A 160 29.11 34.96 -39.09
CA GLU A 160 29.75 36.22 -39.53
C GLU A 160 28.72 37.06 -40.31
N GLU A 161 28.25 38.17 -39.72
CA GLU A 161 28.53 39.57 -40.09
C GLU A 161 27.92 40.06 -41.43
N HIS A 162 26.93 40.98 -41.35
CA HIS A 162 26.90 42.24 -42.13
C HIS A 162 25.72 43.16 -41.72
N THR A 163 26.10 44.36 -41.27
CA THR A 163 25.51 45.70 -41.52
C THR A 163 24.09 46.08 -41.06
N ALA A 164 24.08 46.93 -40.02
CA ALA A 164 23.31 48.17 -39.80
C ALA A 164 22.06 48.47 -40.65
N PHE A 165 20.93 48.71 -39.98
CA PHE A 165 20.12 49.95 -40.10
C PHE A 165 19.24 50.12 -38.84
N ALA A 166 19.18 51.36 -38.35
CA ALA A 166 18.36 51.80 -37.23
C ALA A 166 16.88 51.91 -37.61
N HIS A 167 15.96 51.61 -36.69
CA HIS A 167 14.69 52.31 -36.50
C HIS A 167 14.05 51.98 -35.14
N ASN A 168 13.24 52.93 -34.68
CA ASN A 168 12.74 53.15 -33.33
C ASN A 168 11.72 52.11 -32.79
N ASP A 169 11.63 52.06 -31.47
CA ASP A 169 10.53 51.65 -30.56
C ASP A 169 9.07 51.88 -31.08
N PRO A 170 7.98 51.38 -30.43
CA PRO A 170 7.87 50.55 -29.21
C PRO A 170 6.80 49.41 -29.27
N ASN A 171 6.78 48.55 -28.24
CA ASN A 171 5.58 47.99 -27.61
C ASN A 171 4.56 47.21 -28.47
N GLU A 172 4.67 45.87 -28.52
CA GLU A 172 3.48 45.02 -28.64
C GLU A 172 3.67 43.63 -28.01
N SER A 173 2.77 43.36 -27.06
CA SER A 173 2.56 42.10 -26.36
C SER A 173 2.01 41.03 -27.30
N ARG A 174 2.72 39.90 -27.47
CA ARG A 174 2.15 38.65 -27.98
C ARG A 174 2.71 37.43 -27.26
N ASP A 175 1.98 37.03 -26.22
CA ASP A 175 1.28 35.76 -26.13
C ASP A 175 2.00 34.55 -26.78
N SER A 176 2.68 33.75 -25.95
CA SER A 176 3.14 32.41 -26.32
C SER A 176 2.68 31.41 -25.28
N HIS A 177 1.76 30.56 -25.73
CA HIS A 177 1.05 29.53 -24.99
C HIS A 177 1.99 28.47 -24.39
N SER A 178 2.06 28.38 -23.06
CA SER A 178 2.48 27.17 -22.36
C SER A 178 1.26 26.36 -21.93
N PHE A 179 1.09 25.25 -22.64
CA PHE A 179 0.09 24.21 -22.43
C PHE A 179 0.69 23.12 -21.53
N TYR A 180 0.27 23.03 -20.26
CA TYR A 180 -0.16 21.81 -19.55
C TYR A 180 -0.54 22.10 -18.08
N GLY A 181 -1.86 22.18 -17.84
CA GLY A 181 -2.61 21.40 -16.85
C GLY A 181 -2.11 21.27 -15.39
N GLN A 182 -2.14 22.37 -14.62
CA GLN A 182 -2.29 22.32 -13.17
C GLN A 182 -3.78 22.38 -12.80
N ASN A 183 -4.31 21.32 -12.16
CA ASN A 183 -5.60 21.36 -11.48
C ASN A 183 -5.36 21.27 -9.98
N VAL A 184 -5.26 22.42 -9.32
CA VAL A 184 -5.39 22.56 -7.87
C VAL A 184 -6.80 23.10 -7.62
N ALA A 185 -7.61 22.34 -6.90
CA ALA A 185 -8.86 22.83 -6.35
C ALA A 185 -8.54 23.59 -5.05
N SER A 186 -8.44 24.91 -5.13
CA SER A 186 -8.48 25.79 -3.97
C SER A 186 -9.67 26.73 -4.09
N SER A 187 -10.57 26.62 -3.11
CA SER A 187 -11.72 27.48 -2.94
C SER A 187 -11.27 28.85 -2.42
N SER A 188 -11.50 29.90 -3.21
CA SER A 188 -11.31 31.28 -2.77
C SER A 188 -12.42 31.72 -1.82
N SER A 189 -12.10 31.90 -0.54
CA SER A 189 -12.84 32.75 0.38
C SER A 189 -12.43 34.21 0.15
N ARG A 190 -13.42 35.07 -0.10
CA ARG A 190 -13.27 36.50 -0.31
C ARG A 190 -12.83 37.22 0.97
N SER A 191 -11.90 38.16 0.80
CA SER A 191 -11.47 39.16 1.77
C SER A 191 -12.49 40.29 1.91
N CYS A 192 -12.68 40.80 3.13
CA CYS A 192 -13.10 42.17 3.40
C CYS A 192 -12.41 42.70 4.68
N GLY A 193 -11.43 43.59 4.50
CA GLY A 193 -11.42 44.90 5.15
C GLY A 193 -10.68 45.11 6.49
N ALA A 194 -10.02 46.28 6.53
CA ALA A 194 -9.54 47.08 7.67
C ALA A 194 -8.17 46.67 8.26
N SER A 195 -7.12 47.47 8.01
CA SER A 195 -6.61 48.55 8.90
C SER A 195 -5.62 47.94 9.92
N ASP A 196 -4.47 48.49 10.28
CA ASP A 196 -3.84 49.80 10.16
C ASP A 196 -2.38 49.63 10.68
N SER A 197 -1.45 50.50 10.24
CA SER A 197 -0.26 51.07 10.96
C SER A 197 0.56 50.23 11.99
N SER A 198 1.87 50.36 12.25
CA SER A 198 3.00 51.22 11.84
C SER A 198 4.26 50.75 12.62
N THR A 199 5.46 51.10 12.13
CA THR A 199 6.70 51.49 12.88
C THR A 199 7.34 50.49 13.88
N SER A 200 8.54 49.93 13.65
CA SER A 200 9.93 50.48 13.64
C SER A 200 10.65 50.53 15.00
N HIS A 201 11.96 50.21 14.96
CA HIS A 201 13.03 50.33 15.97
C HIS A 201 13.15 49.21 17.03
N ALA A 202 14.30 48.87 17.61
CA ALA A 202 15.73 49.00 17.29
C ALA A 202 16.52 48.28 18.43
N ARG A 203 17.62 47.60 18.08
CA ARG A 203 18.96 47.68 18.70
C ARG A 203 19.18 47.43 20.22
N GLY A 204 20.11 46.50 20.48
CA GLY A 204 21.02 46.47 21.65
C GLY A 204 20.58 45.52 22.77
N GLY A 205 21.43 44.75 23.45
CA GLY A 205 22.89 44.61 23.50
C GLY A 205 23.25 43.62 24.63
N SER A 206 24.50 43.15 24.63
CA SER A 206 25.21 42.33 25.64
C SER A 206 24.77 42.45 27.11
N GLN A 207 24.84 41.35 27.86
CA GLN A 207 25.92 41.15 28.84
C GLN A 207 25.92 39.76 29.51
N GLU A 208 27.15 39.32 29.78
CA GLU A 208 27.59 38.19 30.59
C GLU A 208 27.18 38.35 32.06
N GLY A 209 27.11 37.24 32.79
CA GLY A 209 26.94 37.26 34.24
C GLY A 209 26.69 35.88 34.87
N GLU A 210 27.73 35.04 34.92
CA GLU A 210 27.92 34.09 36.04
C GLU A 210 28.24 34.92 37.32
N PRO A 211 27.90 34.49 38.56
CA PRO A 211 28.54 33.31 39.16
C PRO A 211 27.72 32.49 40.19
N SER A 212 27.98 31.17 40.18
CA SER A 212 28.38 30.31 41.31
C SER A 212 27.50 29.96 42.55
N LEU A 213 27.64 28.66 42.90
CA LEU A 213 27.68 27.98 44.22
C LEU A 213 26.45 27.17 44.73
N HIS A 214 26.73 25.86 44.84
CA HIS A 214 26.43 24.93 45.94
C HIS A 214 24.99 24.41 46.13
N SER A 215 24.80 23.10 45.90
CA SER A 215 24.55 22.17 47.03
C SER A 215 24.70 20.69 46.60
N HIS A 216 25.33 19.93 47.50
CA HIS A 216 25.58 18.49 47.46
C HIS A 216 24.34 17.66 47.88
N PHE A 217 24.53 16.33 47.93
CA PHE A 217 23.64 15.23 48.37
C PHE A 217 22.85 14.58 47.22
N GLY A 218 22.81 13.25 47.06
CA GLY A 218 23.30 12.16 47.88
C GLY A 218 23.09 10.84 47.13
N ARG A 219 24.06 9.95 47.27
CA ARG A 219 24.26 8.67 46.60
C ARG A 219 23.63 7.56 47.44
N PHE A 220 22.65 6.80 46.94
CA PHE A 220 22.31 5.48 47.48
C PHE A 220 21.74 4.55 46.40
N THR A 221 22.47 3.46 46.14
CA THR A 221 21.99 2.21 45.54
C THR A 221 21.42 1.30 46.63
N PRO A 222 20.55 0.34 46.28
CA PRO A 222 20.54 -0.92 47.01
C PRO A 222 20.56 -2.13 46.07
N ASP A 223 21.61 -2.93 46.21
CA ASP A 223 21.62 -4.37 45.92
C ASP A 223 20.88 -5.11 47.04
N TYR A 224 20.11 -6.15 46.72
CA TYR A 224 19.92 -7.27 47.65
C TYR A 224 19.69 -8.60 46.92
N HIS A 225 20.65 -9.51 47.12
CA HIS A 225 20.56 -10.93 46.90
C HIS A 225 20.04 -11.63 48.18
N SER A 226 19.42 -12.80 47.96
CA SER A 226 19.52 -14.02 48.77
C SER A 226 18.45 -14.34 49.83
N GLN A 227 17.74 -15.44 49.53
CA GLN A 227 17.46 -16.63 50.36
C GLN A 227 16.75 -16.51 51.72
N GLY A 228 15.74 -17.38 51.88
CA GLY A 228 15.76 -18.29 53.05
C GLY A 228 14.48 -18.51 53.86
N ARG A 229 13.56 -19.34 53.33
CA ARG A 229 12.87 -20.47 54.01
C ARG A 229 11.93 -20.17 55.24
N PRO A 230 11.13 -21.17 55.70
CA PRO A 230 9.70 -20.98 55.94
C PRO A 230 9.29 -21.14 57.41
N SER A 231 8.05 -20.81 57.75
CA SER A 231 7.41 -21.34 58.96
C SER A 231 5.90 -21.42 58.80
N ALA A 232 5.40 -22.54 59.32
CA ALA A 232 4.05 -23.06 59.25
C ALA A 232 3.15 -22.52 60.38
N SER A 233 1.89 -23.01 60.36
CA SER A 233 0.85 -22.98 61.41
C SER A 233 0.16 -21.62 61.62
N SER A 234 -1.15 -21.50 61.85
CA SER A 234 -2.11 -22.41 62.48
C SER A 234 -3.56 -22.02 62.10
N SER A 235 -4.40 -23.06 62.09
CA SER A 235 -5.85 -23.20 62.20
C SER A 235 -6.71 -22.12 62.89
N GLY A 236 -7.98 -22.02 62.43
CA GLY A 236 -9.15 -21.61 63.25
C GLY A 236 -10.46 -21.46 62.42
N PRO A 237 -11.68 -21.73 62.96
CA PRO A 237 -12.72 -22.49 62.24
C PRO A 237 -14.11 -21.83 62.07
N GLN A 238 -14.91 -22.47 61.19
CA GLN A 238 -16.39 -22.64 61.16
C GLN A 238 -17.37 -21.44 61.08
N ASN A 239 -18.30 -21.51 60.11
CA ASN A 239 -19.73 -21.63 60.44
C ASN A 239 -20.59 -22.12 59.25
N ASN A 240 -21.42 -23.12 59.54
CA ASN A 240 -22.45 -23.72 58.69
C ASN A 240 -23.79 -23.00 58.87
N ILE A 241 -24.57 -22.82 57.79
CA ILE A 241 -26.05 -22.78 57.85
C ILE A 241 -26.62 -23.48 56.59
N PRO A 242 -27.60 -24.40 56.74
CA PRO A 242 -28.14 -25.24 55.68
C PRO A 242 -29.30 -24.55 54.92
N ARG A 243 -29.43 -24.81 53.62
CA ARG A 243 -30.65 -24.49 52.86
C ARG A 243 -31.07 -25.66 51.98
N THR A 244 -32.30 -26.08 52.24
CA THR A 244 -33.07 -27.19 51.68
C THR A 244 -33.40 -27.03 50.20
N GLN A 245 -33.45 -28.18 49.49
CA GLN A 245 -33.84 -28.43 48.10
C GLN A 245 -35.23 -27.90 47.69
N PRO A 246 -35.59 -27.92 46.38
CA PRO A 246 -36.28 -29.10 45.83
C PRO A 246 -35.69 -29.64 44.51
N ASP A 247 -35.80 -30.97 44.39
CA ASP A 247 -35.49 -31.83 43.25
C ASP A 247 -36.21 -31.45 41.95
N ASN A 248 -35.47 -31.52 40.84
CA ASN A 248 -35.95 -31.94 39.53
C ASN A 248 -34.74 -32.29 38.65
N SER A 249 -34.11 -33.44 38.93
CA SER A 249 -33.05 -33.99 38.06
C SER A 249 -33.67 -34.87 36.98
N ILE A 250 -33.78 -34.33 35.77
CA ILE A 250 -33.85 -35.15 34.55
C ILE A 250 -32.46 -35.76 34.39
N SER A 251 -32.38 -37.10 34.51
CA SER A 251 -31.16 -37.87 34.31
C SER A 251 -30.72 -37.82 32.84
N PHE A 252 -29.93 -36.80 32.49
CA PHE A 252 -29.10 -36.85 31.29
C PHE A 252 -27.94 -37.81 31.53
N ILE A 253 -27.72 -38.72 30.58
CA ILE A 253 -26.55 -39.59 30.51
C ILE A 253 -25.32 -38.67 30.55
N SER A 254 -24.65 -38.62 31.70
CA SER A 254 -23.36 -37.95 31.84
C SER A 254 -22.34 -38.79 31.10
N HIS A 255 -22.07 -38.43 29.86
CA HIS A 255 -20.83 -38.82 29.21
C HIS A 255 -19.70 -38.08 29.93
N SER A 256 -19.19 -38.68 31.00
CA SER A 256 -17.86 -38.39 31.50
C SER A 256 -16.87 -38.85 30.44
N PHE A 257 -16.65 -37.99 29.43
CA PHE A 257 -15.43 -38.05 28.66
C PHE A 257 -14.29 -37.94 29.67
N PRO A 258 -13.25 -38.80 29.61
CA PRO A 258 -12.06 -38.58 30.41
C PRO A 258 -11.66 -37.13 30.20
N SER A 259 -11.27 -36.42 31.27
CA SER A 259 -10.68 -35.11 31.12
C SER A 259 -9.45 -35.28 30.23
N ASP A 260 -9.65 -35.13 28.92
CA ASP A 260 -8.63 -34.81 27.97
C ASP A 260 -7.92 -33.64 28.64
N GLN A 261 -6.74 -33.93 29.17
CA GLN A 261 -5.73 -32.93 29.46
C GLN A 261 -5.42 -32.33 28.10
N GLY A 262 -6.34 -31.50 27.62
CA GLY A 262 -6.26 -30.80 26.36
C GLY A 262 -4.97 -30.03 26.48
N THR A 263 -3.97 -30.50 25.75
CA THR A 263 -2.66 -29.86 25.67
C THR A 263 -2.98 -28.44 25.31
N VAL A 264 -2.80 -27.53 26.27
CA VAL A 264 -2.98 -26.10 26.04
C VAL A 264 -1.90 -25.74 25.04
N VAL A 265 -2.25 -25.77 23.76
CA VAL A 265 -1.38 -25.34 22.68
C VAL A 265 -1.25 -23.84 22.86
N THR A 266 -0.26 -23.45 23.66
CA THR A 266 0.15 -22.06 23.78
C THR A 266 0.46 -21.59 22.38
N LYS A 267 -0.35 -20.65 21.87
CA LYS A 267 -0.12 -20.05 20.55
C LYS A 267 1.28 -19.46 20.57
N SER A 268 2.19 -20.08 19.81
CA SER A 268 3.52 -19.53 19.62
C SER A 268 3.36 -18.25 18.79
N LEU A 269 3.71 -17.11 19.38
CA LEU A 269 3.62 -15.80 18.74
C LEU A 269 4.99 -15.45 18.15
N VAL A 270 5.00 -14.65 17.08
CA VAL A 270 6.26 -14.18 16.49
C VAL A 270 6.93 -13.18 17.43
N GLU A 271 8.15 -13.49 17.85
CA GLU A 271 9.01 -12.56 18.60
C GLU A 271 9.76 -11.65 17.62
N SER A 272 9.67 -10.34 17.84
CA SER A 272 10.36 -9.31 17.04
C SER A 272 11.86 -9.27 17.40
N TRP A 273 12.72 -9.01 16.42
CA TRP A 273 14.14 -8.83 16.70
C TRP A 273 14.41 -7.54 17.48
N VAL A 274 15.17 -7.65 18.56
CA VAL A 274 15.55 -6.53 19.43
C VAL A 274 17.06 -6.54 19.64
N HIS A 275 17.69 -5.37 19.54
CA HIS A 275 19.11 -5.19 19.85
C HIS A 275 19.33 -3.80 20.45
N PRO A 276 20.07 -3.66 21.56
CA PRO A 276 20.18 -2.39 22.30
C PRO A 276 20.80 -1.25 21.50
N SER A 277 21.73 -1.55 20.59
CA SER A 277 22.43 -0.56 19.77
C SER A 277 21.69 -0.13 18.49
N PHE A 278 20.60 -0.79 18.10
CA PHE A 278 19.87 -0.46 16.86
C PHE A 278 18.48 0.05 17.22
N ALA A 279 17.96 0.98 16.41
CA ALA A 279 16.62 1.50 16.66
C ALA A 279 15.61 0.34 16.54
N PRO A 280 14.64 0.20 17.47
CA PRO A 280 13.58 -0.79 17.33
C PRO A 280 12.66 -0.45 16.15
N LEU A 281 11.90 -1.42 15.63
CA LEU A 281 10.80 -1.11 14.70
C LEU A 281 9.74 -0.25 15.41
N PRO A 282 8.95 0.57 14.68
CA PRO A 282 7.88 1.36 15.29
C PRO A 282 6.96 0.51 16.16
N ASP A 283 6.52 1.01 17.31
CA ASP A 283 5.71 0.24 18.27
C ASP A 283 4.46 -0.37 17.66
N ALA A 284 3.76 0.37 16.81
CA ALA A 284 2.58 -0.13 16.12
C ALA A 284 2.90 -1.35 15.23
N VAL A 285 4.11 -1.45 14.69
CA VAL A 285 4.60 -2.61 13.92
C VAL A 285 4.94 -3.74 14.89
N SER A 286 5.77 -3.48 15.89
CA SER A 286 6.22 -4.46 16.89
C SER A 286 5.06 -5.12 17.63
N HIS A 287 4.07 -4.34 18.08
CA HIS A 287 2.86 -4.84 18.74
C HIS A 287 2.04 -5.74 17.82
N ARG A 288 1.89 -5.36 16.54
CA ARG A 288 1.16 -6.20 15.57
C ARG A 288 1.90 -7.49 15.26
N ILE A 289 3.23 -7.47 15.16
CA ILE A 289 4.04 -8.69 14.99
C ILE A 289 3.82 -9.64 16.18
N GLY A 290 3.82 -9.11 17.40
CA GLY A 290 3.55 -9.89 18.61
C GLY A 290 2.17 -10.55 18.67
N SER A 291 1.21 -10.13 17.84
CA SER A 291 -0.10 -10.79 17.71
C SER A 291 -0.17 -11.85 16.61
N VAL A 292 0.86 -11.98 15.77
CA VAL A 292 0.89 -12.94 14.66
C VAL A 292 1.27 -14.32 15.16
N ASN A 293 0.50 -15.32 14.75
CA ASN A 293 0.77 -16.73 15.01
C ASN A 293 1.99 -17.20 14.21
N SER A 294 3.01 -17.73 14.87
CA SER A 294 4.24 -18.16 14.22
C SER A 294 4.03 -19.36 13.29
N ALA A 295 2.99 -20.17 13.51
CA ALA A 295 2.66 -21.30 12.64
C ALA A 295 2.13 -20.87 11.26
N GLU A 296 1.68 -19.63 11.12
CA GLU A 296 1.13 -19.06 9.87
C GLU A 296 2.21 -18.40 9.01
N MET A 297 3.40 -18.19 9.59
CA MET A 297 4.53 -17.49 8.97
C MET A 297 5.68 -18.45 8.63
N PRO A 298 6.58 -18.09 7.69
CA PRO A 298 7.85 -18.80 7.52
C PRO A 298 8.62 -18.84 8.83
N SER A 299 9.39 -19.89 9.10
CA SER A 299 10.36 -19.85 10.20
C SER A 299 11.45 -18.83 9.90
N ARG A 300 11.83 -18.01 10.90
CA ARG A 300 12.90 -17.00 10.78
C ARG A 300 14.20 -17.59 10.22
N GLU A 301 14.66 -18.70 10.77
CA GLU A 301 15.90 -19.38 10.35
C GLU A 301 15.89 -19.76 8.86
N SER A 302 14.82 -20.41 8.39
CA SER A 302 14.67 -20.77 6.97
C SER A 302 14.69 -19.55 6.04
N PHE A 303 14.02 -18.46 6.44
CA PHE A 303 14.04 -17.23 5.68
C PHE A 303 15.42 -16.58 5.66
N GLU A 304 16.08 -16.46 6.80
CA GLU A 304 17.41 -15.86 6.93
C GLU A 304 18.47 -16.64 6.15
N ASP A 305 18.43 -17.98 6.16
CA ASP A 305 19.33 -18.82 5.38
C ASP A 305 19.14 -18.61 3.85
N ILE A 306 17.90 -18.60 3.38
CA ILE A 306 17.61 -18.38 1.96
C ILE A 306 17.95 -16.94 1.54
N LEU A 307 17.67 -15.96 2.41
CA LEU A 307 18.05 -14.56 2.17
C LEU A 307 19.58 -14.42 2.11
N ALA A 308 20.33 -15.05 3.01
CA ALA A 308 21.78 -15.02 3.01
C ALA A 308 22.37 -15.63 1.72
N ARG A 309 21.83 -16.77 1.27
CA ARG A 309 22.22 -17.38 -0.01
C ARG A 309 21.90 -16.46 -1.19
N PHE A 310 20.69 -15.89 -1.23
CA PHE A 310 20.31 -14.91 -2.25
C PHE A 310 21.27 -13.70 -2.30
N LEU A 311 21.59 -13.11 -1.15
CA LEU A 311 22.51 -11.96 -1.08
C LEU A 311 23.93 -12.35 -1.48
N HIS A 312 24.38 -13.55 -1.12
CA HIS A 312 25.67 -14.09 -1.52
C HIS A 312 25.76 -14.30 -3.04
N ASP A 313 24.67 -14.67 -3.70
CA ASP A 313 24.64 -14.90 -5.16
C ASP A 313 24.52 -13.59 -5.97
N LEU A 314 24.26 -12.45 -5.32
CA LEU A 314 24.29 -11.15 -5.98
C LEU A 314 25.72 -10.79 -6.42
N PRO A 315 25.86 -10.05 -7.54
CA PRO A 315 27.11 -9.39 -7.90
C PRO A 315 27.67 -8.59 -6.71
N GLN A 316 29.00 -8.48 -6.61
CA GLN A 316 29.71 -7.85 -5.48
C GLN A 316 29.23 -6.43 -5.13
N ASP A 317 29.34 -5.49 -6.06
CA ASP A 317 28.13 -5.17 -6.78
C ASP A 317 26.93 -4.68 -5.95
N LEU A 318 25.82 -5.35 -6.18
CA LEU A 318 24.58 -5.14 -5.47
C LEU A 318 24.65 -5.65 -4.02
N ARG A 319 25.55 -6.59 -3.70
CA ARG A 319 25.63 -7.21 -2.38
C ARG A 319 25.90 -6.19 -1.27
N GLU A 320 26.80 -5.24 -1.50
CA GLU A 320 27.18 -4.23 -0.50
C GLU A 320 26.03 -3.26 -0.14
N THR A 321 25.05 -3.11 -1.03
CA THR A 321 23.98 -2.09 -0.91
C THR A 321 22.57 -2.68 -0.83
N ALA A 322 22.41 -3.98 -1.06
CA ALA A 322 21.09 -4.63 -1.08
C ALA A 322 20.50 -4.81 0.32
N ALA A 323 21.32 -5.25 1.27
CA ALA A 323 20.93 -5.41 2.67
C ALA A 323 22.16 -5.26 3.56
N PHE A 324 21.97 -4.59 4.70
CA PHE A 324 23.06 -4.22 5.57
C PHE A 324 23.11 -5.18 6.76
N ALA A 325 24.13 -6.04 6.77
CA ALA A 325 24.45 -6.82 7.97
C ALA A 325 24.70 -5.89 9.17
N PRO A 326 24.42 -6.31 10.41
CA PRO A 326 24.50 -5.43 11.59
C PRO A 326 25.84 -4.69 11.73
N ASN A 327 26.96 -5.36 11.47
CA ASN A 327 28.30 -4.77 11.51
C ASN A 327 28.52 -3.67 10.46
N ILE A 328 28.09 -3.91 9.21
CA ILE A 328 28.20 -2.92 8.13
C ILE A 328 27.27 -1.74 8.38
N TYR A 329 26.06 -1.99 8.89
CA TYR A 329 25.10 -0.96 9.27
C TYR A 329 25.67 -0.05 10.37
N ALA A 330 26.22 -0.64 11.44
CA ALA A 330 26.83 0.11 12.55
C ALA A 330 28.06 0.90 12.10
N ALA A 331 28.95 0.29 11.30
CA ALA A 331 30.12 0.97 10.75
C ALA A 331 29.73 2.18 9.87
N THR A 332 28.69 2.02 9.05
CA THR A 332 28.15 3.10 8.20
C THR A 332 27.54 4.22 9.05
N SER A 333 26.72 3.87 10.05
CA SER A 333 26.13 4.83 10.98
C SER A 333 27.20 5.65 11.71
N HIS A 334 28.24 4.99 12.19
CA HIS A 334 29.36 5.63 12.89
C HIS A 334 30.24 6.48 11.96
N ALA A 335 30.46 6.05 10.70
CA ALA A 335 31.15 6.85 9.69
C ALA A 335 30.39 8.16 9.39
N LEU A 336 29.06 8.07 9.24
CA LEU A 336 28.19 9.23 9.03
C LEU A 336 28.17 10.15 10.25
N SER A 337 28.10 9.62 11.48
CA SER A 337 28.11 10.44 12.69
C SER A 337 29.41 11.20 12.89
N LYS A 338 30.54 10.65 12.42
CA LYS A 338 31.86 11.29 12.46
C LYS A 338 32.14 12.22 11.29
N GLY A 339 31.30 12.21 10.25
CA GLY A 339 31.55 12.92 9.00
C GLY A 339 32.77 12.40 8.22
N SER A 340 33.26 11.19 8.53
CA SER A 340 34.40 10.57 7.84
C SER A 340 33.97 9.24 7.23
N LEU A 341 34.01 9.20 5.89
CA LEU A 341 33.62 8.01 5.11
C LEU A 341 34.82 7.14 4.72
N GLU A 342 36.04 7.50 5.10
CA GLU A 342 37.30 6.85 4.64
C GLU A 342 37.38 5.35 4.95
N GLY A 343 36.67 4.88 5.99
CA GLY A 343 36.60 3.47 6.36
C GLY A 343 35.61 2.63 5.55
N LEU A 344 34.84 3.23 4.63
CA LEU A 344 33.85 2.54 3.80
C LEU A 344 34.38 2.29 2.38
N SER A 345 33.88 1.23 1.74
CA SER A 345 34.21 0.95 0.34
C SER A 345 33.78 2.12 -0.56
N ASP A 346 34.56 2.41 -1.62
CA ASP A 346 34.27 3.49 -2.58
C ASP A 346 32.85 3.40 -3.13
N ARG A 347 32.40 2.18 -3.37
CA ARG A 347 31.07 1.88 -3.84
C ARG A 347 30.00 2.24 -2.83
N LEU A 348 30.15 1.83 -1.58
CA LEU A 348 29.20 2.19 -0.53
C LEU A 348 29.17 3.71 -0.32
N ARG A 349 30.33 4.38 -0.35
CA ARG A 349 30.41 5.86 -0.30
C ARG A 349 29.63 6.52 -1.42
N MET A 350 29.80 6.04 -2.65
CA MET A 350 29.05 6.52 -3.80
C MET A 350 27.55 6.30 -3.61
N TRP A 351 27.14 5.11 -3.16
CA TRP A 351 25.73 4.79 -2.90
C TRP A 351 25.11 5.69 -1.83
N LEU A 352 25.79 5.89 -0.69
CA LEU A 352 25.36 6.78 0.38
C LEU A 352 25.18 8.22 -0.11
N THR A 353 26.06 8.67 -1.01
CA THR A 353 26.02 10.02 -1.60
C THR A 353 24.84 10.16 -2.55
N ILE A 354 24.65 9.21 -3.46
CA ILE A 354 23.55 9.21 -4.45
C ILE A 354 22.18 9.16 -3.76
N HIS A 355 22.05 8.37 -2.70
CA HIS A 355 20.79 8.21 -1.97
C HIS A 355 20.62 9.19 -0.81
N HIS A 356 21.53 10.16 -0.66
CA HIS A 356 21.48 11.17 0.41
C HIS A 356 21.29 10.55 1.80
N VAL A 357 22.00 9.46 2.10
CA VAL A 357 21.78 8.71 3.34
C VAL A 357 22.17 9.56 4.55
N ARG A 358 21.27 9.65 5.53
CA ARG A 358 21.44 10.44 6.75
C ARG A 358 21.41 9.56 7.99
N LEU A 359 22.00 10.08 9.07
CA LEU A 359 21.83 9.52 10.41
C LEU A 359 20.43 9.86 10.94
N GLY A 360 19.72 8.86 11.45
CA GLY A 360 18.34 8.99 11.94
C GLY A 360 18.15 8.92 13.45
N SER A 361 19.25 8.83 14.21
CA SER A 361 19.22 8.76 15.67
C SER A 361 20.59 9.15 16.24
N GLU A 362 20.61 9.79 17.39
CA GLU A 362 21.84 10.06 18.16
C GLU A 362 22.14 8.93 19.16
N LYS A 363 21.10 8.19 19.58
CA LYS A 363 21.18 7.11 20.57
C LYS A 363 21.44 5.73 19.95
N TYR A 364 20.89 5.48 18.77
CA TYR A 364 20.89 4.19 18.11
C TYR A 364 21.54 4.27 16.73
N HIS A 365 22.03 3.13 16.23
CA HIS A 365 22.34 3.01 14.82
C HIS A 365 21.04 3.01 14.00
N LEU A 366 20.85 4.10 13.25
CA LEU A 366 19.71 4.27 12.35
C LEU A 366 20.14 5.09 11.13
N LEU A 367 19.85 4.55 9.95
CA LEU A 367 20.09 5.16 8.65
C LEU A 367 18.76 5.49 7.96
N LEU A 368 18.69 6.69 7.40
CA LEU A 368 17.52 7.23 6.71
C LEU A 368 17.86 7.62 5.27
N ILE A 369 16.89 7.51 4.38
CA ILE A 369 16.92 8.02 3.00
C ILE A 369 15.73 8.97 2.84
N PRO A 370 15.92 10.20 2.32
CA PRO A 370 14.80 11.06 1.96
C PRO A 370 13.87 10.35 0.97
N ARG A 371 12.56 10.51 1.09
CA ARG A 371 11.64 10.01 0.05
C ARG A 371 11.76 10.85 -1.21
N ASP A 372 11.50 10.25 -2.38
CA ASP A 372 11.57 10.91 -3.71
C ASP A 372 10.94 12.31 -3.74
N SER A 373 9.78 12.50 -3.10
CA SER A 373 9.06 13.78 -3.06
C SER A 373 9.77 14.88 -2.25
N PHE A 374 10.78 14.52 -1.47
CA PHE A 374 11.55 15.39 -0.58
C PHE A 374 13.01 15.56 -1.04
N PHE A 375 13.45 14.90 -2.11
CA PHE A 375 14.82 15.07 -2.66
C PHE A 375 15.11 16.50 -3.14
N HIS A 376 14.07 17.27 -3.42
CA HIS A 376 14.19 18.65 -3.91
C HIS A 376 14.10 19.70 -2.81
N LEU A 377 13.97 19.30 -1.54
CA LEU A 377 13.93 20.26 -0.43
C LEU A 377 15.27 20.97 -0.26
N GLU A 378 15.21 22.19 0.28
CA GLU A 378 16.41 22.89 0.71
C GLU A 378 17.05 22.16 1.89
N ALA A 379 18.38 22.20 1.98
CA ALA A 379 19.13 21.48 3.02
C ALA A 379 18.71 21.86 4.45
N ALA A 380 18.25 23.09 4.67
CA ALA A 380 17.74 23.54 5.97
C ALA A 380 16.41 22.88 6.34
N GLU A 381 15.48 22.77 5.39
CA GLU A 381 14.17 22.15 5.58
C GLU A 381 14.30 20.62 5.72
N GLU A 382 15.17 19.98 4.92
CA GLU A 382 15.50 18.55 5.06
C GLU A 382 16.03 18.26 6.47
N GLU A 383 16.92 19.12 6.99
CA GLU A 383 17.53 18.97 8.31
C GLU A 383 16.52 19.18 9.44
N GLU A 384 15.57 20.10 9.30
CA GLU A 384 14.47 20.28 10.26
C GLU A 384 13.60 19.00 10.35
N LEU A 385 13.16 18.48 9.21
CA LEU A 385 12.38 17.23 9.15
C LEU A 385 13.16 16.03 9.69
N ARG A 386 14.50 16.02 9.52
CA ARG A 386 15.38 14.97 10.06
C ARG A 386 15.46 15.05 11.58
N LYS A 387 15.57 16.26 12.15
CA LYS A 387 15.59 16.47 13.61
C LYS A 387 14.27 16.05 14.25
N ASP A 388 13.14 16.35 13.60
CA ASP A 388 11.83 15.87 14.06
C ASP A 388 11.76 14.34 14.10
N TYR A 389 12.28 13.68 13.06
CA TYR A 389 12.37 12.21 13.02
C TYR A 389 13.23 11.66 14.17
N ILE A 390 14.42 12.24 14.39
CA ILE A 390 15.32 11.85 15.49
C ILE A 390 14.62 12.03 16.84
N GLY A 391 14.00 13.19 17.06
CA GLY A 391 13.28 13.48 18.29
C GLY A 391 12.20 12.44 18.59
N HIS A 392 11.51 11.93 17.57
CA HIS A 392 10.53 10.86 17.74
C HIS A 392 11.17 9.51 18.12
N ILE A 393 12.29 9.13 17.49
CA ILE A 393 12.98 7.85 17.75
C ILE A 393 13.71 7.84 19.09
N ASP A 394 14.41 8.92 19.43
CA ASP A 394 15.31 8.94 20.59
C ASP A 394 14.55 9.17 21.91
N ASN A 395 13.46 9.95 21.85
CA ASN A 395 12.58 10.16 23.01
C ASN A 395 11.53 9.07 23.18
N HIS A 396 11.56 8.05 22.33
CA HIS A 396 10.63 6.92 22.36
C HIS A 396 10.71 6.20 23.72
N GLY A 397 9.67 6.35 24.53
CA GLY A 397 9.60 5.89 25.93
C GLY A 397 9.27 7.00 26.93
N THR A 398 9.48 8.26 26.56
CA THR A 398 9.03 9.43 27.32
C THR A 398 7.67 9.83 26.76
N THR A 399 6.61 9.20 27.27
CA THR A 399 5.24 9.44 26.81
C THR A 399 4.92 10.94 26.79
N SER A 400 4.95 11.56 25.61
CA SER A 400 4.38 12.88 25.36
C SER A 400 2.86 12.74 25.52
N SER A 401 2.40 12.89 26.74
CA SER A 401 1.09 12.45 27.22
C SER A 401 -0.08 13.36 26.82
N LYS A 402 0.08 14.28 25.85
CA LYS A 402 -0.87 15.40 25.72
C LYS A 402 -1.12 15.97 24.32
N VAL A 403 -1.08 15.15 23.27
CA VAL A 403 -1.66 15.59 21.99
C VAL A 403 -2.88 14.74 21.69
N ASP A 404 -4.05 15.39 21.77
CA ASP A 404 -5.37 14.83 21.59
C ASP A 404 -5.43 13.93 20.35
N ALA A 405 -5.50 12.63 20.62
CA ALA A 405 -5.61 11.57 19.63
C ALA A 405 -7.00 11.64 18.97
N VAL A 406 -7.13 12.49 17.96
CA VAL A 406 -8.18 12.31 16.96
C VAL A 406 -7.84 11.03 16.22
N ASP A 407 -8.74 10.05 16.37
CA ASP A 407 -8.65 8.64 15.96
C ASP A 407 -8.58 8.48 14.43
N HIS A 408 -7.52 9.01 13.82
CA HIS A 408 -7.24 8.83 12.41
C HIS A 408 -6.63 7.45 12.22
N ASP A 409 -7.52 6.50 11.94
CA ASP A 409 -7.35 5.08 11.58
C ASP A 409 -6.26 4.77 10.50
N PHE A 410 -5.57 5.79 9.99
CA PHE A 410 -4.54 5.71 8.96
C PHE A 410 -3.17 6.32 9.33
N GLY A 411 -3.00 6.98 10.50
CA GLY A 411 -1.96 8.00 10.68
C GLY A 411 -0.75 7.72 11.59
N GLY A 412 -0.52 6.50 12.09
CA GLY A 412 0.58 6.24 13.06
C GLY A 412 2.02 6.44 12.55
N PHE A 413 2.21 6.88 11.29
CA PHE A 413 3.51 7.02 10.64
C PHE A 413 3.73 8.40 10.00
N GLU A 414 3.00 9.44 10.41
CA GLU A 414 3.14 10.80 9.86
C GLU A 414 4.58 11.34 9.95
N TRP A 415 5.30 11.01 11.02
CA TRP A 415 6.71 11.37 11.20
C TRP A 415 7.64 10.68 10.19
N THR A 416 7.21 9.59 9.53
CA THR A 416 7.94 8.92 8.44
C THR A 416 7.64 9.51 7.05
N ARG A 417 6.91 10.64 6.97
CA ARG A 417 6.52 11.23 5.68
C ARG A 417 7.72 11.63 4.82
N ALA A 418 8.77 12.15 5.44
CA ALA A 418 9.91 12.72 4.73
C ALA A 418 11.02 11.71 4.46
N PHE A 419 11.15 10.70 5.34
CA PHE A 419 12.24 9.73 5.29
C PHE A 419 11.74 8.29 5.29
N GLU A 420 12.43 7.46 4.53
CA GLU A 420 12.37 6.01 4.64
C GLU A 420 13.59 5.50 5.43
N ARG A 421 13.34 4.58 6.34
CA ARG A 421 14.35 3.92 7.14
C ARG A 421 14.97 2.77 6.37
N ILE A 422 16.31 2.68 6.38
CA ILE A 422 17.00 1.47 5.92
C ILE A 422 16.94 0.44 7.06
N PRO A 423 16.36 -0.75 6.85
CA PRO A 423 16.35 -1.80 7.87
C PRO A 423 17.72 -2.47 7.99
N VAL A 424 18.06 -2.89 9.21
CA VAL A 424 19.13 -3.87 9.42
C VAL A 424 18.69 -5.20 8.83
N GLN A 425 19.59 -5.99 8.26
CA GLN A 425 19.25 -7.27 7.61
C GLN A 425 18.37 -8.18 8.48
N SER A 426 18.66 -8.28 9.79
CA SER A 426 17.87 -9.09 10.74
C SER A 426 16.43 -8.57 10.97
N GLN A 427 16.17 -7.28 10.70
CA GLN A 427 14.83 -6.69 10.79
C GLN A 427 13.97 -6.96 9.54
N ILE A 428 14.57 -7.42 8.44
CA ILE A 428 13.85 -7.68 7.19
C ILE A 428 12.76 -8.73 7.42
N TYR A 429 13.05 -9.80 8.18
CA TYR A 429 12.06 -10.82 8.51
C TYR A 429 10.83 -10.22 9.20
N ASP A 430 11.04 -9.39 10.23
CA ASP A 430 9.97 -8.77 11.03
C ASP A 430 9.11 -7.82 10.19
N ILE A 431 9.76 -7.01 9.34
CA ILE A 431 9.10 -6.13 8.37
C ILE A 431 8.21 -6.94 7.41
N LEU A 432 8.71 -8.07 6.92
CA LEU A 432 7.96 -8.92 6.00
C LEU A 432 6.85 -9.71 6.70
N VAL A 433 7.02 -10.16 7.95
CA VAL A 433 5.93 -10.72 8.77
C VAL A 433 4.80 -9.71 8.91
N TYR A 434 5.13 -8.47 9.28
CA TYR A 434 4.12 -7.42 9.38
C TYR A 434 3.44 -7.19 8.03
N ALA A 435 4.18 -7.00 6.94
CA ALA A 435 3.61 -6.74 5.63
C ALA A 435 2.78 -7.92 5.09
N HIS A 436 3.16 -9.16 5.42
CA HIS A 436 2.51 -10.39 4.96
C HIS A 436 1.37 -10.87 5.86
N ARG A 437 1.09 -10.22 7.01
CA ARG A 437 0.08 -10.65 8.00
C ARG A 437 -1.32 -10.99 7.44
N ALA A 438 -1.68 -10.45 6.28
CA ALA A 438 -2.95 -10.71 5.59
C ALA A 438 -2.83 -11.70 4.41
N HIS A 439 -1.68 -12.37 4.26
CA HIS A 439 -1.30 -13.22 3.13
C HIS A 439 -1.55 -12.55 1.77
N GLY A 440 -1.19 -11.26 1.68
CA GLY A 440 -1.29 -10.46 0.47
C GLY A 440 -0.27 -10.88 -0.60
N SER A 441 -0.48 -10.40 -1.82
CA SER A 441 0.49 -10.57 -2.92
C SER A 441 1.76 -9.74 -2.68
N SER A 442 2.80 -10.02 -3.47
CA SER A 442 4.09 -9.33 -3.41
C SER A 442 3.95 -7.82 -3.60
N SER A 443 3.06 -7.39 -4.51
CA SER A 443 2.76 -5.97 -4.71
C SER A 443 2.10 -5.33 -3.47
N SER A 444 1.19 -6.05 -2.81
CA SER A 444 0.55 -5.58 -1.58
C SER A 444 1.56 -5.45 -0.43
N MET A 445 2.49 -6.40 -0.31
CA MET A 445 3.54 -6.35 0.70
C MET A 445 4.50 -5.19 0.45
N LEU A 446 4.98 -5.00 -0.78
CA LEU A 446 5.86 -3.87 -1.12
C LEU A 446 5.17 -2.52 -0.84
N PHE A 447 3.88 -2.41 -1.17
CA PHE A 447 3.09 -1.22 -0.83
C PHE A 447 3.03 -0.99 0.68
N GLU A 448 2.73 -2.03 1.48
CA GLU A 448 2.70 -1.93 2.94
C GLU A 448 4.08 -1.55 3.50
N THR A 449 5.17 -2.13 3.00
CA THR A 449 6.54 -1.80 3.41
C THR A 449 6.88 -0.34 3.13
N ARG A 450 6.54 0.19 1.95
CA ARG A 450 6.73 1.61 1.63
C ARG A 450 5.84 2.52 2.48
N ARG A 451 4.63 2.07 2.80
CA ARG A 451 3.69 2.79 3.69
C ARG A 451 4.24 2.91 5.11
N MET A 452 4.95 1.90 5.60
CA MET A 452 5.66 1.96 6.89
C MET A 452 6.90 2.86 6.87
N GLY A 453 7.31 3.35 5.70
CA GLY A 453 8.54 4.12 5.56
C GLY A 453 9.80 3.24 5.66
N MET A 454 9.80 2.05 5.08
CA MET A 454 10.99 1.18 5.00
C MET A 454 11.57 1.20 3.58
N ALA A 455 12.85 1.49 3.47
CA ALA A 455 13.62 1.45 2.23
C ALA A 455 14.19 0.05 1.97
N THR A 456 14.81 -0.12 0.80
CA THR A 456 15.67 -1.25 0.38
C THR A 456 15.04 -2.66 0.42
N ILE A 457 13.78 -2.81 0.80
CA ILE A 457 13.06 -4.08 0.65
C ILE A 457 12.69 -4.29 -0.81
N THR A 458 13.29 -5.30 -1.41
CA THR A 458 13.14 -5.58 -2.84
C THR A 458 12.09 -6.65 -3.12
N TRP A 459 11.59 -6.70 -4.36
CA TRP A 459 10.64 -7.73 -4.80
C TRP A 459 11.17 -9.17 -4.59
N PRO A 460 12.44 -9.52 -4.90
CA PRO A 460 12.97 -10.85 -4.61
C PRO A 460 12.89 -11.25 -3.13
N MET A 461 13.16 -10.34 -2.19
CA MET A 461 13.07 -10.61 -0.75
C MET A 461 11.63 -10.97 -0.34
N VAL A 462 10.66 -10.23 -0.88
CA VAL A 462 9.23 -10.46 -0.67
C VAL A 462 8.80 -11.82 -1.24
N GLU A 463 9.25 -12.16 -2.45
CA GLU A 463 8.96 -13.45 -3.09
C GLU A 463 9.54 -14.64 -2.33
N ILE A 464 10.79 -14.52 -1.85
CA ILE A 464 11.40 -15.52 -0.98
C ILE A 464 10.50 -15.78 0.23
N PHE A 465 10.05 -14.72 0.90
CA PHE A 465 9.18 -14.82 2.06
C PHE A 465 7.84 -15.50 1.74
N ILE A 466 7.15 -15.08 0.67
CA ILE A 466 5.86 -15.65 0.25
C ILE A 466 6.00 -17.13 -0.11
N ARG A 467 7.07 -17.53 -0.80
CA ARG A 467 7.33 -18.94 -1.16
C ARG A 467 7.67 -19.82 0.04
N LEU A 468 8.11 -19.23 1.15
CA LEU A 468 8.33 -19.96 2.40
C LEU A 468 7.10 -19.96 3.29
N CYS A 469 6.09 -19.13 3.02
CA CYS A 469 4.89 -19.06 3.84
C CYS A 469 4.07 -20.36 3.70
N PRO A 470 3.81 -21.09 4.80
CA PRO A 470 3.10 -22.36 4.76
C PRO A 470 1.68 -22.20 4.22
N LEU A 471 0.97 -21.13 4.59
CA LEU A 471 -0.41 -20.89 4.15
C LEU A 471 -0.49 -20.53 2.67
N CYS A 472 0.42 -19.71 2.16
CA CYS A 472 0.48 -19.39 0.73
C CYS A 472 0.82 -20.63 -0.11
N ASN A 473 1.73 -21.47 0.36
CA ASN A 473 2.08 -22.73 -0.30
C ASN A 473 0.94 -23.74 -0.33
N LEU A 474 0.13 -23.81 0.73
CA LEU A 474 -1.06 -24.67 0.73
C LEU A 474 -2.10 -24.19 -0.30
N ARG A 475 -2.33 -22.87 -0.37
CA ARG A 475 -3.25 -22.27 -1.34
C ARG A 475 -2.78 -22.47 -2.78
N SER A 476 -1.49 -22.28 -3.07
CA SER A 476 -0.97 -22.46 -4.44
C SER A 476 -1.04 -23.92 -4.91
N LYS A 477 -0.79 -24.90 -4.02
CA LYS A 477 -0.94 -26.33 -4.33
C LYS A 477 -2.38 -26.70 -4.69
N SER A 478 -3.37 -26.20 -3.95
CA SER A 478 -4.79 -26.48 -4.23
C SER A 478 -5.26 -25.95 -5.59
N ALA A 479 -4.67 -24.86 -6.09
CA ALA A 479 -5.02 -24.31 -7.40
C ALA A 479 -4.50 -25.16 -8.56
N HIS A 480 -3.40 -25.89 -8.36
CA HIS A 480 -2.77 -26.72 -9.41
C HIS A 480 -3.27 -28.17 -9.43
N SER A 481 -3.89 -28.66 -8.35
CA SER A 481 -4.44 -30.02 -8.30
C SER A 481 -5.78 -30.18 -9.04
N VAL A 482 -6.41 -29.10 -9.50
CA VAL A 482 -7.58 -29.16 -10.39
C VAL A 482 -7.11 -29.37 -11.84
N LYS A 483 -6.42 -30.49 -12.09
CA LYS A 483 -6.12 -30.96 -13.45
C LYS A 483 -7.18 -31.99 -13.83
N LEU A 484 -8.08 -31.53 -14.71
CA LEU A 484 -8.87 -32.28 -15.68
C LEU A 484 -8.68 -33.79 -15.61
N GLU A 485 -9.63 -34.47 -14.96
CA GLU A 485 -9.87 -35.88 -15.23
C GLU A 485 -10.21 -35.99 -16.73
N PRO A 486 -9.45 -36.77 -17.53
CA PRO A 486 -9.77 -36.96 -18.92
C PRO A 486 -11.08 -37.76 -19.00
N ALA A 487 -12.18 -37.07 -19.28
CA ALA A 487 -13.45 -37.68 -19.62
C ALA A 487 -13.31 -38.41 -20.97
N TYR A 488 -12.81 -39.64 -20.94
CA TYR A 488 -13.01 -40.61 -22.00
C TYR A 488 -14.15 -41.55 -21.59
N PRO A 489 -15.26 -41.61 -22.34
CA PRO A 489 -16.20 -42.71 -22.22
C PRO A 489 -15.71 -43.95 -22.99
N PRO A 490 -16.20 -45.15 -22.64
CA PRO A 490 -15.84 -46.43 -23.24
C PRO A 490 -16.32 -46.62 -24.69
#